data_AF-A0A925GEY3-F1
#
_entry.id   AF-A0A925GEY3-F1
#
_cell.length_a   1.000
_cell.length_b   1.000
_cell.length_c   1.000
_cell.angle_alpha   90.00
_cell.angle_beta   90.00
_cell.angle_gamma   90.00
#
_symmetry.space_group_name_H-M   'P 1'
#
loop_
_entity.id
_entity.type
_entity.pdbx_description
1 polymer ?
#
loop_
_entity_poly.entity_id
_entity_poly.type
_entity_poly.pdbx_seq_one_letter_code
_entity_poly.pdbx_strand_id
1 'polypeptide(L)'
;MFGGWGISTDGLTIAIIADLGQGETLWLKANDDSRTRYEAQGCARFVYDMQGQAKGMNYYSAPPDAMESPALMAPWARIALEAALLARNAKPLSKAKSAKPKAAKPATLKPTKRVKP
;
A
#
# COMPACT_ATOMS: atom_id res chain seq x y z
N MET A 1 12.53 -5.64 12.47
CA MET A 1 13.27 -4.95 11.40
C MET A 1 12.94 -5.69 10.11
N PHE A 2 12.09 -5.14 9.25
CA PHE A 2 11.73 -5.80 7.99
C PHE A 2 12.84 -5.55 6.97
N GLY A 3 13.81 -6.46 6.91
CA GLY A 3 14.92 -6.45 5.97
C GLY A 3 14.46 -6.87 4.58
N GLY A 4 13.64 -6.03 3.95
CA GLY A 4 13.10 -6.28 2.62
C GLY A 4 13.83 -5.54 1.50
N TRP A 5 13.77 -6.08 0.29
CA TRP A 5 14.34 -5.48 -0.92
C TRP A 5 13.24 -4.82 -1.75
N GLY A 6 13.43 -3.59 -2.20
CA GLY A 6 12.51 -2.93 -3.13
C GLY A 6 12.98 -3.05 -4.57
N ILE A 7 12.17 -3.64 -5.45
CA ILE A 7 12.42 -3.65 -6.89
C ILE A 7 11.74 -2.43 -7.50
N SER A 8 12.56 -1.55 -8.07
CA SER A 8 12.09 -0.33 -8.72
C SER A 8 12.63 -0.23 -10.14
N THR A 9 11.78 0.18 -11.07
CA THR A 9 12.10 0.40 -12.50
C THR A 9 11.67 1.82 -12.87
N ASP A 10 12.56 2.63 -13.47
CA ASP A 10 12.27 4.02 -13.84
C ASP A 10 11.74 4.89 -12.68
N GLY A 11 12.27 4.67 -11.48
CA GLY A 11 11.82 5.35 -10.26
C GLY A 11 10.47 4.88 -9.71
N LEU A 12 9.91 3.80 -10.25
CA LEU A 12 8.64 3.22 -9.84
C LEU A 12 8.86 1.88 -9.15
N THR A 13 8.44 1.78 -7.88
CA THR A 13 8.44 0.51 -7.15
C THR A 13 7.35 -0.41 -7.70
N ILE A 14 7.78 -1.52 -8.29
CA ILE A 14 6.92 -2.53 -8.91
C ILE A 14 6.76 -3.77 -8.02
N ALA A 15 7.77 -4.09 -7.21
CA ALA A 15 7.72 -5.24 -6.32
C ALA A 15 8.58 -4.99 -5.07
N ILE A 16 8.30 -5.72 -4.00
CA ILE A 16 9.09 -5.74 -2.78
C ILE A 16 9.30 -7.19 -2.34
N ILE A 17 10.48 -7.52 -1.87
CA ILE A 17 10.76 -8.79 -1.19
C ILE A 17 10.71 -8.49 0.29
N ALA A 18 9.92 -9.24 1.04
CA ALA A 18 9.83 -9.06 2.49
C ALA A 18 9.64 -10.39 3.18
N ASP A 19 10.35 -10.59 4.28
CA ASP A 19 10.10 -11.69 5.21
C ASP A 19 8.98 -11.30 6.20
N LEU A 20 7.84 -11.98 6.08
CA LEU A 20 6.70 -11.85 7.01
C LEU A 20 6.60 -13.05 7.97
N GLY A 21 7.70 -13.79 8.17
CA GLY A 21 7.72 -15.01 8.98
C GLY A 21 7.35 -16.28 8.22
N GLN A 22 7.14 -16.19 6.90
CA GLN A 22 7.02 -17.32 5.97
C GLN A 22 8.27 -17.47 5.08
N GLY A 23 9.32 -16.66 5.31
CA GLY A 23 10.50 -16.56 4.45
C GLY A 23 10.47 -15.36 3.50
N GLU A 24 11.56 -15.19 2.76
CA GLU A 24 11.73 -14.13 1.75
C GLU A 24 10.71 -14.30 0.62
N THR A 25 9.58 -13.61 0.73
CA THR A 25 8.50 -13.68 -0.26
C THR A 25 8.54 -12.47 -1.16
N LEU A 26 8.41 -12.70 -2.46
CA LEU A 26 8.23 -11.62 -3.42
C LEU A 26 6.77 -11.15 -3.43
N TRP A 27 6.59 -9.84 -3.27
CA TRP A 27 5.32 -9.16 -3.25
C TRP A 27 5.24 -8.19 -4.42
N LEU A 28 4.29 -8.42 -5.32
CA LEU A 28 4.08 -7.63 -6.52
C LEU A 28 3.03 -6.55 -6.26
N LYS A 29 3.25 -5.35 -6.82
CA LYS A 29 2.28 -4.26 -6.71
C LYS A 29 1.04 -4.58 -7.53
N ALA A 30 -0.12 -4.32 -6.95
CA ALA A 30 -1.41 -4.45 -7.63
C ALA A 30 -2.22 -3.15 -7.57
N ASN A 31 -3.00 -2.92 -8.60
CA ASN A 31 -4.11 -1.98 -8.68
C ASN A 31 -5.46 -2.74 -8.62
N ASP A 32 -6.58 -2.01 -8.55
CA ASP A 32 -7.94 -2.55 -8.44
C ASP A 32 -8.28 -3.59 -9.54
N ASP A 33 -7.88 -3.35 -10.79
CA ASP A 33 -8.09 -4.33 -11.89
C ASP A 33 -7.26 -5.60 -11.70
N SER A 34 -5.96 -5.43 -11.40
CA SER A 34 -5.05 -6.56 -11.22
C SER A 34 -5.34 -7.38 -9.97
N ARG A 35 -5.95 -6.79 -8.93
CA ARG A 35 -6.34 -7.48 -7.71
C ARG A 35 -7.22 -8.69 -8.01
N THR A 36 -8.20 -8.54 -8.90
CA THR A 36 -9.08 -9.64 -9.30
C THR A 36 -8.30 -10.79 -9.94
N ARG A 37 -7.23 -10.49 -10.70
CA ARG A 37 -6.37 -11.50 -11.31
C ARG A 37 -5.53 -12.25 -10.26
N TYR A 38 -5.01 -11.54 -9.27
CA TYR A 38 -4.29 -12.15 -8.14
C TYR A 38 -5.21 -13.02 -7.28
N GLU A 39 -6.41 -12.54 -6.96
CA GLU A 39 -7.41 -13.30 -6.18
C GLU A 39 -7.88 -14.54 -6.95
N ALA A 40 -8.06 -14.46 -8.28
CA ALA A 40 -8.39 -15.61 -9.12
C ALA A 40 -7.32 -16.70 -9.14
N GLN A 41 -6.06 -16.35 -8.84
CA GLN A 41 -4.92 -17.27 -8.78
C GLN A 41 -4.61 -17.69 -7.34
N GLY A 42 -5.44 -17.29 -6.37
CA GLY A 42 -5.27 -17.64 -4.96
C GLY A 42 -4.09 -16.92 -4.28
N CYS A 43 -3.61 -15.81 -4.83
CA CYS A 43 -2.48 -15.08 -4.25
C CYS A 43 -2.86 -14.42 -2.92
N ALA A 44 -1.96 -14.48 -1.94
CA ALA A 44 -2.16 -13.86 -0.64
C ALA A 44 -1.91 -12.35 -0.72
N ARG A 45 -2.74 -11.58 -0.03
CA ARG A 45 -2.52 -10.14 0.11
C ARG A 45 -1.49 -9.86 1.19
N PHE A 46 -0.63 -8.86 0.95
CA PHE A 46 0.32 -8.37 1.94
C PHE A 46 -0.42 -7.70 3.10
N VAL A 47 -0.58 -8.45 4.18
CA VAL A 47 -1.10 -7.96 5.45
C VAL A 47 0.01 -8.11 6.46
N TYR A 48 0.45 -6.99 7.02
CA TYR A 48 1.45 -6.99 8.08
C TYR A 48 0.87 -6.33 9.32
N ASP A 49 1.22 -6.87 10.49
CA ASP A 49 0.85 -6.24 11.75
C ASP A 49 1.84 -5.13 12.08
N MET A 50 1.33 -3.91 12.20
CA MET A 50 2.11 -2.75 12.60
C MET A 50 1.57 -2.23 13.93
N GLN A 51 2.29 -2.50 15.02
CA GLN A 51 1.93 -2.04 16.37
C GLN A 51 0.52 -2.49 16.82
N GLY A 52 0.14 -3.75 16.57
CA GLY A 52 -1.17 -4.30 16.95
C GLY A 52 -2.30 -3.91 16.00
N GLN A 53 -1.97 -3.33 14.83
CA GLN A 53 -2.93 -3.05 13.77
C GLN A 53 -2.51 -3.74 12.47
N ALA A 54 -3.36 -4.64 11.99
CA ALA A 54 -3.22 -5.24 10.68
C ALA A 54 -3.38 -4.17 9.59
N LYS A 55 -2.27 -3.81 8.92
CA LYS A 55 -2.29 -2.96 7.73
C LYS A 55 -2.13 -3.83 6.49
N GLY A 56 -3.17 -3.83 5.67
CA GLY A 56 -3.12 -4.38 4.32
C GLY A 56 -2.57 -3.33 3.34
N MET A 57 -1.57 -3.69 2.55
CA MET A 57 -1.21 -2.93 1.36
C MET A 57 -1.73 -3.62 0.09
N ASN A 58 -1.74 -2.90 -1.04
CA ASN A 58 -2.08 -3.46 -2.34
C ASN A 58 -0.87 -4.14 -2.97
N TYR A 59 -0.23 -5.01 -2.19
CA TYR A 59 0.79 -5.93 -2.68
C TYR A 59 0.26 -7.34 -2.54
N TYR A 60 0.57 -8.20 -3.51
CA TYR A 60 0.16 -9.61 -3.52
C TYR A 60 1.39 -10.50 -3.63
N SER A 61 1.36 -11.65 -2.98
CA SER A 61 2.42 -12.65 -3.08
C SER A 61 2.53 -13.13 -4.53
N ALA A 62 3.75 -13.28 -5.03
CA ALA A 62 3.97 -13.94 -6.31
C ALA A 62 3.42 -15.38 -6.23
N PRO A 63 2.61 -15.82 -7.22
CA PRO A 63 2.16 -17.20 -7.26
C PRO A 63 3.36 -18.13 -7.39
N PRO A 64 3.35 -19.31 -6.73
CA PRO A 64 4.47 -20.24 -6.78
C PRO A 64 4.79 -20.70 -8.21
N ASP A 65 3.75 -20.85 -9.05
CA ASP A 65 3.86 -21.15 -10.47
C ASP A 65 4.65 -20.08 -11.26
N ALA A 66 4.46 -18.80 -10.91
CA ALA A 66 5.22 -17.71 -11.51
C ALA A 66 6.68 -17.69 -11.07
N MET A 67 7.01 -18.26 -9.91
CA MET A 67 8.38 -18.38 -9.43
C MET A 67 9.14 -19.54 -10.11
N GLU A 68 8.43 -20.51 -10.71
CA GLU A 68 9.06 -21.64 -11.39
C GLU A 68 9.71 -21.28 -12.73
N SER A 69 9.26 -20.21 -13.39
CA SER A 69 9.83 -19.78 -14.67
C SER A 69 9.74 -18.27 -14.89
N PRO A 70 10.81 -17.63 -15.43
CA PRO A 70 10.76 -16.22 -15.80
C PRO A 70 9.68 -15.93 -16.86
N ALA A 71 9.34 -16.91 -17.70
CA ALA A 71 8.28 -16.75 -18.70
C ALA A 71 6.89 -16.63 -18.04
N LEU A 72 6.66 -17.35 -16.94
CA LEU A 72 5.42 -17.29 -16.16
C LEU A 72 5.38 -16.05 -15.28
N MET A 73 6.54 -15.57 -14.83
CA MET A 73 6.66 -14.31 -14.07
C MET A 73 6.46 -13.05 -14.92
N ALA A 74 6.84 -13.08 -16.20
CA ALA A 74 6.75 -11.94 -17.10
C ALA A 74 5.37 -11.26 -17.16
N PRO A 75 4.23 -11.97 -17.31
CA PRO A 75 2.91 -11.33 -17.27
C PRO A 75 2.62 -10.65 -15.93
N TRP A 76 3.04 -11.25 -14.82
CA TRP A 76 2.85 -10.67 -13.48
C TRP A 76 3.68 -9.40 -13.27
N ALA A 77 4.93 -9.43 -13.71
CA ALA A 77 5.81 -8.25 -13.67
C ALA A 77 5.25 -7.10 -14.54
N ARG A 78 4.68 -7.42 -15.72
CA ARG A 78 4.00 -6.43 -16.57
C ARG A 78 2.80 -5.81 -15.87
N ILE A 79 1.95 -6.63 -15.24
CA ILE A 79 0.79 -6.13 -14.48
C ILE A 79 1.25 -5.21 -13.33
N ALA A 80 2.31 -5.57 -12.63
CA ALA A 80 2.87 -4.76 -11.56
C ALA A 80 3.45 -3.43 -12.07
N LEU A 81 4.11 -3.46 -13.23
CA LEU A 81 4.61 -2.27 -13.92
C LEU A 81 3.45 -1.36 -14.36
N GLU A 82 2.40 -1.92 -14.96
CA GLU A 82 1.19 -1.18 -15.34
C GLU A 82 0.54 -0.54 -14.11
N ALA A 83 0.41 -1.26 -12.99
CA ALA A 83 -0.09 -0.70 -11.74
C ALA A 83 0.78 0.46 -11.22
N ALA A 84 2.09 0.35 -11.35
CA ALA A 84 3.01 1.42 -10.94
C ALA A 84 2.96 2.63 -11.90
N LEU A 85 2.82 2.40 -13.20
CA LEU A 85 2.62 3.44 -14.22
C LEU A 85 1.29 4.16 -14.02
N LEU A 86 0.21 3.42 -13.74
CA LEU A 86 -1.09 3.99 -13.38
C LEU A 86 -0.97 4.81 -12.11
N ALA A 87 -0.24 4.37 -11.08
CA ALA A 87 0.00 5.17 -9.89
C ALA A 87 0.81 6.46 -10.17
N ARG A 88 1.75 6.43 -11.14
CA ARG A 88 2.49 7.61 -11.61
C ARG A 88 1.61 8.57 -12.40
N ASN A 89 0.81 8.02 -13.31
CA ASN A 89 -0.03 8.77 -14.24
C ASN A 89 -1.31 9.28 -13.58
N ALA A 90 -1.83 8.55 -12.60
CA ALA A 90 -2.84 9.02 -11.65
C ALA A 90 -2.22 9.98 -10.63
N LYS A 91 -1.47 10.96 -11.13
CA LYS A 91 -0.96 12.11 -10.38
C LYS A 91 -2.08 12.57 -9.45
N PRO A 92 -1.83 12.66 -8.14
CA PRO A 92 -2.90 12.71 -7.15
C PRO A 92 -3.67 14.01 -7.33
N LEU A 93 -4.87 13.94 -7.89
CA LEU A 93 -5.90 14.90 -7.54
C LEU A 93 -6.30 14.59 -6.10
N SER A 94 -5.53 15.17 -5.17
CA SER A 94 -5.79 15.30 -3.74
C SER A 94 -6.26 14.05 -2.98
N LYS A 95 -5.38 13.52 -2.12
CA LYS A 95 -5.79 13.25 -0.73
C LYS A 95 -5.07 14.21 0.22
N ALA A 96 -5.43 15.48 0.07
CA ALA A 96 -5.65 16.30 1.24
C ALA A 96 -6.81 15.67 2.03
N LYS A 97 -6.50 14.79 3.00
CA LYS A 97 -7.25 14.50 4.24
C LYS A 97 -6.77 13.18 4.84
N SER A 98 -5.65 13.25 5.54
CA SER A 98 -5.43 12.46 6.76
C SER A 98 -4.52 13.26 7.70
N ALA A 99 -4.81 14.57 7.84
CA ALA A 99 -4.41 15.28 9.03
C ALA A 99 -5.39 14.86 10.14
N LYS A 100 -4.89 14.05 11.07
CA LYS A 100 -5.49 13.78 12.39
C LYS A 100 -6.22 15.03 12.91
N PRO A 101 -7.45 14.97 13.42
CA PRO A 101 -7.89 15.97 14.38
C PRO A 101 -7.04 15.74 15.63
N LYS A 102 -5.93 16.47 15.74
CA LYS A 102 -5.19 16.63 16.99
C LYS A 102 -6.17 17.27 17.96
N ALA A 103 -6.65 16.48 18.92
CA ALA A 103 -7.46 16.94 20.04
C ALA A 103 -6.73 18.12 20.71
N ALA A 104 -7.15 19.33 20.36
CA ALA A 104 -6.69 20.56 20.97
C ALA A 104 -7.59 20.82 22.18
N LYS A 105 -6.97 20.69 23.34
CA LYS A 105 -7.41 21.12 24.68
C LYS A 105 -8.38 22.32 24.64
N PRO A 106 -9.51 22.33 25.35
CA PRO A 106 -10.27 23.55 25.54
C PRO A 106 -9.54 24.42 26.57
N ALA A 107 -8.78 25.41 26.09
CA ALA A 107 -8.30 26.52 26.90
C ALA A 107 -9.30 27.69 26.76
N THR A 108 -10.10 27.84 27.81
CA THR A 108 -10.54 29.10 28.44
C THR A 108 -10.69 30.34 27.55
N LEU A 109 -11.93 30.76 27.29
CA LEU A 109 -12.23 32.16 26.93
C LEU A 109 -13.43 32.69 27.73
N LYS A 110 -13.14 33.77 28.47
CA LYS A 110 -14.02 34.58 29.32
C LYS A 110 -15.19 35.20 28.53
N PRO A 111 -16.39 35.35 29.11
CA PRO A 111 -17.41 36.25 28.58
C PRO A 111 -17.26 37.66 29.20
N THR A 112 -16.91 38.62 28.34
CA THR A 112 -17.26 40.05 28.50
C THR A 112 -18.20 40.31 27.31
N LYS A 113 -19.40 40.89 27.38
CA LYS A 113 -19.78 42.16 28.01
C LYS A 113 -21.31 42.32 27.88
N ARG A 114 -21.99 42.64 28.99
CA ARG A 114 -23.03 43.69 29.20
C ARG A 114 -24.00 44.02 28.04
N VAL A 115 -25.32 43.83 28.25
CA VAL A 115 -26.41 44.80 27.90
C VAL A 115 -27.61 44.61 28.85
N LYS A 116 -28.17 45.74 29.28
CA LYS A 116 -29.27 46.01 30.23
C LYS A 116 -30.67 45.86 29.57
N PRO A 117 -31.76 45.93 30.34
CA PRO A 117 -32.49 47.21 30.44
C PRO A 117 -32.46 47.84 31.84
#